data_AF-A0A843B399-F1
#
_entry.id   AF-A0A843B399-F1
#
_cell.length_a   1.000
_cell.length_b   1.000
_cell.length_c   1.000
_cell.angle_alpha   90.00
_cell.angle_beta   90.00
_cell.angle_gamma   90.00
#
_symmetry.space_group_name_H-M   'P 1'
#
loop_
_entity.id
_entity.type
_entity.pdbx_description
1 polymer ?
#
loop_
_entity_poly.entity_id
_entity_poly.type
_entity_poly.pdbx_seq_one_letter_code
_entity_poly.pdbx_strand_id
1 'polypeptide(L)'
;MTSSNSTTTDWHMYFHGVDREDFPDYPDDHFGPKAGYAYQHDATNDEYHSILSNPAAVSLLEQVKAGKTLDPARLLHFTDAHLPVLAELLQHNWLASKDDDAKEVMACVAYRHHADFENPSVAALLLAHLYGMGATDEDIVSFIENTDEIDDDTNFVKLLNTAKQQIIR
;
A
#
# COMPACT_ATOMS: atom_id res chain seq x y z
N MET A 1 16.85 1.81 -33.67
CA MET A 1 15.72 1.24 -32.92
C MET A 1 16.18 1.05 -31.50
N THR A 2 16.03 2.08 -30.67
CA THR A 2 16.30 1.99 -29.23
C THR A 2 15.05 1.41 -28.58
N SER A 3 15.07 0.10 -28.32
CA SER A 3 14.12 -0.50 -27.40
C SER A 3 14.42 0.08 -26.02
N SER A 4 13.65 1.09 -25.64
CA SER A 4 13.56 1.57 -24.27
C SER A 4 12.96 0.43 -23.43
N ASN A 5 13.81 -0.40 -22.85
CA ASN A 5 13.42 -1.29 -21.75
C ASN A 5 13.13 -0.43 -20.53
N SER A 6 11.98 0.25 -20.56
CA SER A 6 11.35 0.83 -19.38
C SER A 6 10.63 -0.29 -18.64
N THR A 7 11.37 -1.14 -17.95
CA THR A 7 10.76 -2.02 -16.93
C THR A 7 10.50 -1.17 -15.68
N THR A 8 9.67 -0.15 -15.83
CA THR A 8 8.89 0.38 -14.72
C THR A 8 7.81 -0.65 -14.45
N THR A 9 7.73 -1.13 -13.20
CA THR A 9 6.58 -1.93 -12.75
C THR A 9 5.30 -1.19 -13.16
N ASP A 10 4.44 -1.86 -13.94
CA ASP A 10 3.20 -1.28 -14.43
C ASP A 10 2.17 -1.42 -13.30
N TRP A 11 1.56 -0.30 -12.92
CA TRP A 11 0.57 -0.19 -11.86
C TRP A 11 -0.64 0.51 -12.42
N HIS A 12 -1.82 0.14 -11.96
CA HIS A 12 -3.04 0.77 -12.42
C HIS A 12 -3.99 1.02 -11.26
N MET A 13 -4.66 2.16 -11.30
CA MET A 13 -5.65 2.57 -10.33
C MET A 13 -6.80 3.25 -11.08
N TYR A 14 -8.03 3.03 -10.65
CA TYR A 14 -9.17 3.79 -11.13
C TYR A 14 -10.15 4.10 -10.00
N PHE A 15 -10.96 5.13 -10.18
CA PHE A 15 -11.99 5.55 -9.23
C PHE A 15 -13.36 5.13 -9.77
N HIS A 16 -14.21 4.56 -8.94
CA HIS A 16 -15.58 4.26 -9.35
C HIS A 16 -16.48 5.50 -9.23
N GLY A 17 -17.47 5.59 -10.12
CA GLY A 17 -18.41 6.71 -10.14
C GLY A 17 -17.81 8.06 -10.58
N VAL A 18 -16.54 8.10 -11.00
CA VAL A 18 -15.90 9.30 -11.52
C VAL A 18 -16.04 9.35 -13.03
N ASP A 19 -16.69 10.41 -13.52
CA ASP A 19 -16.84 10.66 -14.95
C ASP A 19 -15.76 11.61 -15.47
N ARG A 20 -15.29 11.34 -16.70
CA ARG A 20 -14.27 12.17 -17.37
C ARG A 20 -14.71 13.62 -17.55
N GLU A 21 -16.02 13.84 -17.65
CA GLU A 21 -16.59 15.18 -17.81
C GLU A 21 -16.40 16.04 -16.56
N ASP A 22 -16.39 15.42 -15.38
CA ASP A 22 -16.19 16.11 -14.10
C ASP A 22 -14.70 16.33 -13.78
N PHE A 23 -13.82 15.47 -14.31
CA PHE A 23 -12.37 15.52 -14.05
C PHE A 23 -11.53 15.42 -15.34
N PRO A 24 -11.63 16.40 -16.26
CA PRO A 24 -11.01 16.29 -17.59
C PRO A 24 -9.47 16.23 -17.56
N ASP A 25 -8.85 16.68 -16.46
CA ASP A 25 -7.40 16.71 -16.27
C ASP A 25 -6.83 15.38 -15.73
N TYR A 26 -7.70 14.45 -15.29
CA TYR A 26 -7.25 13.14 -14.81
C TYR A 26 -6.83 12.26 -16.00
N PRO A 27 -5.74 11.47 -15.86
CA PRO A 27 -5.34 10.54 -16.90
C PRO A 27 -6.47 9.53 -17.23
N ASP A 28 -6.64 9.23 -18.52
CA ASP A 28 -7.71 8.37 -19.06
C ASP A 28 -7.86 7.01 -18.37
N ASP A 29 -6.76 6.50 -17.81
CA ASP A 29 -6.74 5.22 -17.13
C ASP A 29 -7.41 5.27 -15.74
N HIS A 30 -7.70 6.44 -15.17
CA HIS A 30 -8.37 6.54 -13.87
C HIS A 30 -9.90 6.37 -13.90
N PHE A 31 -10.51 6.26 -15.09
CA PHE A 31 -11.98 6.21 -15.26
C PHE A 31 -12.55 4.81 -15.45
N GLY A 32 -11.74 3.76 -15.32
CA GLY A 32 -12.26 2.41 -15.38
C GLY A 32 -11.22 1.30 -15.41
N PRO A 33 -11.67 0.04 -15.31
CA PRO A 33 -10.78 -1.11 -15.29
C PRO A 33 -10.07 -1.29 -16.63
N LYS A 34 -8.83 -1.76 -16.56
CA LYS A 34 -7.97 -2.05 -17.70
C LYS A 34 -7.84 -3.56 -17.88
N ALA A 35 -7.95 -4.01 -19.12
CA ALA A 35 -7.83 -5.43 -19.45
C ALA A 35 -6.46 -5.98 -19.03
N GLY A 36 -6.47 -7.17 -18.40
CA GLY A 36 -5.26 -7.85 -17.93
C GLY A 36 -4.90 -7.57 -16.47
N TYR A 37 -5.62 -6.68 -15.80
CA TYR A 37 -5.46 -6.40 -14.37
C TYR A 37 -6.54 -7.07 -13.52
N ALA A 38 -6.14 -7.52 -12.34
CA ALA A 38 -7.04 -7.80 -11.23
C ALA A 38 -6.93 -6.65 -10.22
N TYR A 39 -7.98 -6.39 -9.46
CA TYR A 39 -8.04 -5.24 -8.55
C TYR A 39 -8.45 -5.66 -7.15
N GLN A 40 -7.98 -4.91 -6.17
CA GLN A 40 -8.53 -4.83 -4.83
C GLN A 40 -9.25 -3.48 -4.67
N HIS A 41 -10.41 -3.49 -4.02
CA HIS A 41 -11.30 -2.34 -3.87
C HIS A 41 -11.10 -1.72 -2.51
N ASP A 42 -10.74 -0.44 -2.48
CA ASP A 42 -10.75 0.41 -1.29
C ASP A 42 -12.17 0.94 -1.20
N ALA A 43 -12.97 0.37 -0.31
CA ALA A 43 -14.37 0.69 -0.21
C ALA A 43 -14.64 2.08 0.36
N THR A 44 -13.66 2.68 1.06
CA THR A 44 -13.83 3.99 1.67
C THR A 44 -13.59 5.10 0.66
N ASN A 45 -12.56 4.98 -0.17
CA ASN A 45 -12.25 5.97 -1.22
C ASN A 45 -12.93 5.64 -2.56
N ASP A 46 -13.59 4.49 -2.65
CA ASP A 46 -14.15 3.93 -3.88
C ASP A 46 -13.11 3.80 -5.01
N GLU A 47 -11.88 3.44 -4.60
CA GLU A 47 -10.71 3.29 -5.44
C GLU A 47 -10.41 1.82 -5.73
N TYR A 48 -9.89 1.53 -6.91
CA TYR A 48 -9.57 0.17 -7.32
C TYR A 48 -8.09 0.10 -7.68
N HIS A 49 -7.33 -0.59 -6.86
CA HIS A 49 -5.88 -0.72 -6.97
C HIS A 49 -5.52 -2.03 -7.64
N SER A 50 -4.73 -1.99 -8.71
CA SER A 50 -4.33 -3.21 -9.40
C SER A 50 -3.46 -4.10 -8.51
N ILE A 51 -3.74 -5.40 -8.46
CA ILE A 51 -2.91 -6.36 -7.75
C ILE A 51 -1.62 -6.60 -8.53
N LEU A 52 -0.49 -6.43 -7.85
CA LEU A 52 0.82 -6.72 -8.44
C LEU A 52 0.92 -8.21 -8.79
N SER A 53 1.55 -8.55 -9.92
CA SER A 53 1.86 -9.96 -10.20
C SER A 53 3.15 -10.37 -9.48
N ASN A 54 3.27 -11.64 -9.10
CA ASN A 54 4.49 -12.16 -8.45
C ASN A 54 5.78 -11.82 -9.23
N PRO A 55 5.87 -11.98 -10.57
CA PRO A 55 7.05 -11.56 -11.33
C PRO A 55 7.32 -10.05 -11.27
N ALA A 56 6.26 -9.24 -11.22
CA ALA A 56 6.38 -7.79 -11.13
C ALA A 56 6.84 -7.35 -9.72
N ALA A 57 6.42 -8.04 -8.66
CA ALA A 57 6.91 -7.84 -7.29
C ALA A 57 8.41 -8.12 -7.19
N VAL A 58 8.89 -9.23 -7.75
CA VAL A 58 10.31 -9.56 -7.78
C VAL A 58 11.09 -8.54 -8.61
N SER A 59 10.59 -8.15 -9.78
CA SER A 59 11.21 -7.12 -10.61
C SER A 59 11.32 -5.77 -9.89
N LEU A 60 10.29 -5.41 -9.12
CA LEU A 60 10.29 -4.19 -8.31
C LEU A 60 11.40 -4.23 -7.24
N LEU A 61 11.51 -5.34 -6.52
CA LEU A 61 12.56 -5.51 -5.51
C LEU A 61 13.96 -5.31 -6.10
N GLU A 62 14.23 -5.86 -7.28
CA GLU A 62 15.50 -5.68 -7.97
C GLU A 62 15.72 -4.23 -8.43
N GLN A 63 14.67 -3.53 -8.91
CA GLN A 63 14.77 -2.10 -9.23
C GLN A 63 15.09 -1.27 -7.97
N VAL A 64 14.47 -1.61 -6.85
CA VAL A 64 14.67 -0.91 -5.58
C VAL A 64 16.08 -1.15 -5.03
N LYS A 65 16.58 -2.39 -5.10
CA LYS A 65 17.99 -2.74 -4.82
C LYS A 65 18.98 -1.94 -5.68
N ALA A 66 18.60 -1.62 -6.91
CA ALA A 66 19.40 -0.79 -7.82
C ALA A 66 19.32 0.72 -7.53
N GLY A 67 18.65 1.12 -6.44
CA GLY A 67 18.59 2.51 -5.97
C GLY A 67 17.31 3.26 -6.35
N LYS A 68 16.30 2.58 -6.91
CA LYS A 68 14.98 3.18 -7.10
C LYS A 68 14.26 3.26 -5.76
N THR A 69 13.66 4.40 -5.45
CA THR A 69 12.80 4.54 -4.27
C THR A 69 11.39 4.06 -4.56
N LEU A 70 10.75 3.44 -3.56
CA LEU A 70 9.34 3.05 -3.62
C LEU A 70 8.48 4.03 -2.82
N ASP A 71 7.50 4.62 -3.50
CA ASP A 71 6.47 5.44 -2.87
C ASP A 71 5.59 4.55 -1.94
N PRO A 72 5.41 4.89 -0.66
CA PRO A 72 4.56 4.14 0.27
C PRO A 72 3.14 3.88 -0.23
N ALA A 73 2.54 4.79 -1.00
CA ALA A 73 1.19 4.58 -1.54
C ALA A 73 1.13 3.36 -2.49
N ARG A 74 2.26 2.98 -3.11
CA ARG A 74 2.34 1.79 -3.98
C ARG A 74 2.22 0.47 -3.22
N LEU A 75 2.27 0.50 -1.89
CA LEU A 75 2.03 -0.67 -1.07
C LEU A 75 0.56 -1.15 -1.17
N LEU A 76 -0.39 -0.28 -1.55
CA LEU A 76 -1.80 -0.60 -1.85
C LEU A 76 -1.99 -1.62 -2.99
N HIS A 77 -0.93 -1.99 -3.72
CA HIS A 77 -1.00 -2.98 -4.79
C HIS A 77 -0.50 -4.38 -4.36
N PHE A 78 -0.01 -4.52 -3.13
CA PHE A 78 0.47 -5.78 -2.58
C PHE A 78 -0.69 -6.61 -2.00
N THR A 79 -0.44 -7.89 -1.80
CA THR A 79 -1.38 -8.83 -1.18
C THR A 79 -0.58 -9.79 -0.31
N ASP A 80 -1.25 -10.62 0.48
CA ASP A 80 -0.59 -11.64 1.30
C ASP A 80 0.30 -12.61 0.50
N ALA A 81 0.06 -12.77 -0.81
CA ALA A 81 0.93 -13.56 -1.69
C ALA A 81 2.35 -12.96 -1.86
N HIS A 82 2.51 -11.65 -1.59
CA HIS A 82 3.73 -10.89 -1.81
C HIS A 82 4.57 -10.68 -0.54
N LEU A 83 4.17 -11.28 0.60
CA LEU A 83 4.83 -11.08 1.90
C LEU A 83 6.36 -11.21 1.87
N PRO A 84 6.99 -12.21 1.21
CA PRO A 84 8.45 -12.33 1.22
C PRO A 84 9.13 -11.11 0.59
N VAL A 85 8.58 -10.59 -0.51
CA VAL A 85 9.10 -9.40 -1.19
C VAL A 85 8.90 -8.16 -0.33
N LEU A 86 7.69 -8.01 0.23
CA LEU A 86 7.35 -6.86 1.06
C LEU A 86 8.21 -6.80 2.33
N ALA A 87 8.42 -7.94 2.99
CA ALA A 87 9.27 -8.03 4.17
C ALA A 87 10.71 -7.60 3.85
N GLU A 88 11.26 -8.00 2.71
CA GLU A 88 12.60 -7.59 2.28
C GLU A 88 12.67 -6.07 2.01
N LEU A 89 11.68 -5.50 1.32
CA LEU A 89 11.59 -4.05 1.09
C LEU A 89 11.59 -3.24 2.40
N LEU A 90 10.79 -3.68 3.37
CA LEU A 90 10.63 -3.00 4.66
C LEU A 90 11.85 -3.18 5.57
N GLN A 91 12.43 -4.38 5.63
CA GLN A 91 13.63 -4.67 6.43
C GLN A 91 14.80 -3.74 6.03
N HIS A 92 14.94 -3.46 4.74
CA HIS A 92 15.98 -2.58 4.22
C HIS A 92 15.60 -1.09 4.18
N ASN A 93 14.38 -0.74 4.60
CA ASN A 93 13.86 0.62 4.62
C ASN A 93 13.96 1.34 3.26
N TRP A 94 13.60 0.66 2.17
CA TRP A 94 13.74 1.20 0.81
C TRP A 94 12.53 2.03 0.32
N LEU A 95 11.81 2.67 1.23
CA LEU A 95 10.73 3.60 0.92
C LEU A 95 11.25 5.02 0.69
N ALA A 96 10.54 5.80 -0.13
CA ALA A 96 10.98 7.10 -0.65
C ALA A 96 11.15 8.19 0.42
N SER A 97 10.45 8.12 1.55
CA SER A 97 10.62 9.03 2.69
C SER A 97 10.40 8.30 4.04
N LYS A 98 10.86 8.92 5.12
CA LYS A 98 10.78 8.44 6.52
C LYS A 98 10.25 9.50 7.49
N ASP A 99 9.74 10.60 6.94
CA ASP A 99 9.04 11.63 7.70
C ASP A 99 7.69 11.10 8.20
N ASP A 100 7.02 11.94 8.97
CA ASP A 100 5.72 11.59 9.53
C ASP A 100 4.66 11.43 8.42
N ASP A 101 4.75 12.19 7.32
CA ASP A 101 3.91 12.01 6.13
C ASP A 101 3.99 10.58 5.56
N ALA A 102 5.21 10.02 5.43
CA ALA A 102 5.38 8.64 4.97
C ALA A 102 4.81 7.62 5.97
N LYS A 103 4.92 7.88 7.27
CA LYS A 103 4.35 7.00 8.31
C LYS A 103 2.83 7.04 8.30
N GLU A 104 2.25 8.23 8.10
CA GLU A 104 0.81 8.44 7.97
C GLU A 104 0.27 7.65 6.78
N VAL A 105 0.87 7.82 5.59
CA VAL A 105 0.49 7.03 4.40
C VAL A 105 0.59 5.53 4.68
N MET A 106 1.67 5.06 5.29
CA MET A 106 1.81 3.64 5.62
C MET A 106 0.76 3.14 6.61
N ALA A 107 0.33 3.97 7.58
CA ALA A 107 -0.70 3.61 8.54
C ALA A 107 -2.06 3.45 7.85
N CYS A 108 -2.43 4.39 6.97
CA CYS A 108 -3.62 4.30 6.13
C CYS A 108 -3.56 3.06 5.23
N VAL A 109 -2.44 2.81 4.53
CA VAL A 109 -2.29 1.60 3.70
C VAL A 109 -2.45 0.33 4.53
N ALA A 110 -1.86 0.26 5.72
CA ALA A 110 -2.02 -0.89 6.61
C ALA A 110 -3.48 -1.10 7.02
N TYR A 111 -4.22 -0.01 7.30
CA TYR A 111 -5.64 -0.05 7.58
C TYR A 111 -6.44 -0.56 6.37
N ARG A 112 -6.18 -0.08 5.15
CA ARG A 112 -6.81 -0.58 3.91
C ARG A 112 -6.60 -2.07 3.70
N HIS A 113 -5.38 -2.56 3.90
CA HIS A 113 -5.12 -4.00 3.82
C HIS A 113 -5.93 -4.81 4.84
N HIS A 114 -6.24 -4.23 5.99
CA HIS A 114 -7.05 -4.89 7.00
C HIS A 114 -8.55 -4.82 6.72
N ALA A 115 -9.06 -3.61 6.50
CA ALA A 115 -10.49 -3.31 6.45
C ALA A 115 -11.12 -3.63 5.09
N ASP A 116 -10.42 -3.30 4.00
CA ASP A 116 -11.00 -3.32 2.66
C ASP A 116 -10.49 -4.49 1.81
N PHE A 117 -9.18 -4.78 1.87
CA PHE A 117 -8.56 -5.73 0.96
C PHE A 117 -8.44 -7.16 1.49
N GLU A 118 -8.82 -7.41 2.74
CA GLU A 118 -8.71 -8.73 3.40
C GLU A 118 -7.29 -9.33 3.36
N ASN A 119 -6.25 -8.49 3.49
CA ASN A 119 -4.83 -8.86 3.53
C ASN A 119 -4.23 -8.64 4.95
N PRO A 120 -4.66 -9.40 5.97
CA PRO A 120 -4.27 -9.14 7.36
C PRO A 120 -2.77 -9.32 7.62
N SER A 121 -2.09 -10.15 6.82
CA SER A 121 -0.66 -10.38 7.00
C SER A 121 0.17 -9.20 6.52
N VAL A 122 -0.21 -8.61 5.37
CA VAL A 122 0.39 -7.35 4.90
C VAL A 122 0.14 -6.24 5.90
N ALA A 123 -1.10 -6.07 6.37
CA ALA A 123 -1.46 -5.06 7.36
C ALA A 123 -0.60 -5.17 8.63
N ALA A 124 -0.46 -6.37 9.19
CA ALA A 124 0.34 -6.61 10.38
C ALA A 124 1.83 -6.31 10.16
N LEU A 125 2.38 -6.65 8.99
CA LEU A 125 3.78 -6.40 8.65
C LEU A 125 4.07 -4.90 8.52
N LEU A 126 3.17 -4.13 7.91
CA LEU A 126 3.29 -2.68 7.78
C LEU A 126 3.25 -1.98 9.15
N LEU A 127 2.31 -2.38 10.01
CA LEU A 127 2.21 -1.86 11.39
C LEU A 127 3.46 -2.22 12.21
N ALA A 128 3.95 -3.46 12.09
CA ALA A 128 5.20 -3.86 12.76
C ALA A 128 6.39 -3.00 12.32
N HIS A 129 6.46 -2.65 11.03
CA HIS A 129 7.46 -1.73 10.52
C HIS A 129 7.32 -0.31 11.11
N LEU A 130 6.10 0.23 11.18
CA LEU A 130 5.82 1.55 11.78
C LEU A 130 6.27 1.63 13.25
N TYR A 131 5.93 0.61 14.05
CA TYR A 131 6.43 0.53 15.42
C TYR A 131 7.96 0.41 15.47
N GLY A 132 8.58 -0.32 14.53
CA GLY A 132 10.03 -0.38 14.38
C GLY A 132 10.68 0.97 14.04
N MET A 133 9.93 1.87 13.40
CA MET A 133 10.30 3.27 13.16
C MET A 133 10.01 4.20 14.35
N GLY A 134 9.44 3.67 15.44
CA GLY A 134 9.15 4.40 16.67
C GLY A 134 7.75 5.01 16.75
N ALA A 135 6.83 4.67 15.84
CA ALA A 135 5.43 5.07 15.96
C ALA A 135 4.79 4.41 17.20
N THR A 136 3.91 5.15 17.88
CA THR A 136 3.09 4.64 18.98
C THR A 136 1.68 4.30 18.48
N ASP A 137 0.87 3.64 19.32
CA ASP A 137 -0.55 3.42 19.03
C ASP A 137 -1.29 4.74 18.80
N GLU A 138 -0.98 5.77 19.60
CA GLU A 138 -1.58 7.09 19.49
C GLU A 138 -1.24 7.75 18.15
N ASP A 139 0.01 7.63 17.69
CA ASP A 139 0.41 8.12 16.37
C ASP A 139 -0.36 7.40 15.26
N ILE A 140 -0.38 6.06 15.29
CA ILE A 140 -1.04 5.25 14.27
C ILE A 140 -2.55 5.53 14.20
N VAL A 141 -3.21 5.59 15.36
CA VAL A 141 -4.64 5.92 15.44
C VAL A 141 -4.86 7.35 14.93
N SER A 142 -4.06 8.33 15.37
CA SER A 142 -4.19 9.70 14.91
C SER A 142 -3.99 9.86 13.41
N PHE A 143 -3.06 9.11 12.80
CA PHE A 143 -2.85 9.14 11.35
C PHE A 143 -4.09 8.68 10.58
N ILE A 144 -4.75 7.62 11.06
CA ILE A 144 -5.92 7.05 10.38
C ILE A 144 -7.20 7.85 10.69
N GLU A 145 -7.34 8.38 11.91
CA GLU A 145 -8.47 9.25 12.29
C GLU A 145 -8.44 10.58 11.55
N ASN A 146 -7.26 11.15 11.27
CA ASN A 146 -7.14 12.37 10.46
C ASN A 146 -7.69 12.20 9.04
N THR A 147 -7.86 10.96 8.60
CA THR A 147 -8.42 10.60 7.29
C THR A 147 -9.90 10.20 7.32
N ASP A 148 -10.58 10.29 8.48
CA ASP A 148 -11.97 9.84 8.70
C ASP A 148 -12.20 8.33 8.42
N GLU A 149 -11.16 7.49 8.56
CA GLU A 149 -11.18 6.11 8.01
C GLU A 149 -11.58 5.00 9.00
N ILE A 150 -11.61 5.22 10.32
CA ILE A 150 -11.87 4.14 11.31
C ILE A 150 -13.38 3.91 11.54
N ASP A 151 -13.90 2.76 11.11
CA ASP A 151 -15.32 2.36 11.28
C ASP A 151 -15.51 1.22 12.33
N ASP A 152 -14.44 0.47 12.70
CA ASP A 152 -14.49 -0.62 13.69
C ASP A 152 -13.24 -0.70 14.61
N ASP A 153 -13.32 0.02 15.74
CA ASP A 153 -12.27 0.07 16.78
C ASP A 153 -11.85 -1.31 17.32
N THR A 154 -12.75 -2.28 17.38
CA THR A 154 -12.47 -3.55 18.09
C THR A 154 -11.57 -4.47 17.28
N ASN A 155 -11.76 -4.52 15.96
CA ASN A 155 -10.93 -5.35 15.10
C ASN A 155 -9.58 -4.69 14.82
N PHE A 156 -9.53 -3.36 14.72
CA PHE A 156 -8.28 -2.64 14.58
C PHE A 156 -7.35 -2.80 15.80
N VAL A 157 -7.88 -2.73 17.03
CA VAL A 157 -7.08 -2.98 18.25
C VAL A 157 -6.49 -4.39 18.28
N LYS A 158 -7.18 -5.42 17.76
CA LYS A 158 -6.60 -6.78 17.65
C LYS A 158 -5.43 -6.80 16.67
N LEU A 159 -5.55 -6.12 15.53
CA LEU A 159 -4.49 -6.00 14.54
C LEU A 159 -3.25 -5.32 15.14
N LEU A 160 -3.41 -4.20 15.86
CA LEU A 160 -2.31 -3.52 16.54
C LEU A 160 -1.57 -4.45 17.51
N ASN A 161 -2.32 -5.24 18.30
CA ASN A 161 -1.75 -6.22 19.20
C ASN A 161 -0.99 -7.34 18.47
N THR A 162 -1.51 -7.83 17.34
CA THR A 162 -0.81 -8.81 16.49
C THR A 162 0.49 -8.26 15.93
N ALA A 163 0.49 -7.02 15.42
CA ALA A 163 1.68 -6.38 14.86
C ALA A 163 2.80 -6.23 15.90
N LYS A 164 2.47 -5.81 17.13
CA LYS A 164 3.45 -5.69 18.23
C LYS A 164 4.16 -7.00 18.56
N GLN A 165 3.45 -8.14 18.49
CA GLN A 165 4.04 -9.44 18.75
C GLN A 165 5.09 -9.86 17.71
N GLN A 166 5.04 -9.27 16.49
CA GLN A 166 6.00 -9.56 15.43
C GLN A 166 7.35 -8.84 15.61
N ILE A 167 7.39 -7.74 16.37
CA ILE A 167 8.61 -6.97 16.66
C ILE A 167 9.49 -7.66 17.71
N ILE A 168 8.88 -8.52 18.54
CA ILE A 168 9.55 -9.18 19.67
C ILE A 168 10.33 -10.44 19.22
N ARG A 169 10.47 -10.69 17.91
CA ARG A 169 11.19 -11.84 17.34
C ARG A 169 12.40 -11.38 16.54
#